data_AF-A0A9J8CNZ6-F1
#
_entry.id   AF-A0A9J8CNZ6-F1
#
_cell.length_a   1.000
_cell.length_b   1.000
_cell.length_c   1.000
_cell.angle_alpha   90.00
_cell.angle_beta   90.00
_cell.angle_gamma   90.00
#
_symmetry.space_group_name_H-M   'P 1'
#
loop_
_entity.id
_entity.type
_entity.pdbx_description
1 polymer ?
#
loop_
_entity_poly.entity_id
_entity_poly.type
_entity_poly.pdbx_seq_one_letter_code
_entity_poly.pdbx_strand_id
1 'polypeptide(L)'
;MFYIIDRRVMMKYIFPLNEIVMDFYDQLKSVSSGYACFDYEDAGYEAADLIKMDFLLSGRPVEELATIVHKDKAYSAGKARCERLKESIPRQMFEIAVQAAIGSKIITRENGTM
;
A
#
# COMPACT_ATOMS: atom_id res chain seq x y z
N MET A 1 -20.86 0.64 17.64
CA MET A 1 -19.91 0.42 18.75
C MET A 1 -20.67 -0.20 19.90
N PHE A 2 -20.29 -1.39 20.33
CA PHE A 2 -20.96 -2.13 21.40
C PHE A 2 -19.98 -2.29 22.58
N TYR A 3 -20.42 -1.93 23.79
CA TYR A 3 -19.65 -2.14 25.01
C TYR A 3 -20.01 -3.52 25.59
N ILE A 4 -19.01 -4.38 25.75
CA ILE A 4 -19.23 -5.74 26.24
C ILE A 4 -18.99 -5.79 27.76
N ILE A 5 -17.95 -5.11 28.26
CA ILE A 5 -17.59 -4.92 29.68
C ILE A 5 -16.82 -3.59 29.79
N ASP A 6 -16.81 -2.93 30.96
CA ASP A 6 -16.25 -1.60 31.28
C ASP A 6 -14.87 -1.22 30.63
N ARG A 7 -14.07 -2.20 30.19
CA ARG A 7 -12.78 -2.00 29.50
C ARG A 7 -12.63 -2.65 28.12
N ARG A 8 -13.70 -3.19 27.54
CA ARG A 8 -13.69 -3.87 26.23
C ARG A 8 -14.76 -3.29 25.31
N VAL A 9 -14.32 -2.85 24.13
CA VAL A 9 -15.17 -2.31 23.08
C VAL A 9 -15.13 -3.24 21.88
N MET A 10 -16.31 -3.53 21.32
CA MET A 10 -16.45 -4.17 20.01
C MET A 10 -16.84 -3.14 18.97
N MET A 11 -16.12 -3.11 17.87
CA MET A 11 -16.39 -2.27 16.71
C MET A 11 -16.60 -3.14 15.47
N LYS A 12 -17.58 -2.77 14.64
CA LYS A 12 -17.86 -3.42 13.36
C LYS A 12 -17.82 -2.34 12.29
N TYR A 13 -17.02 -2.56 11.25
CA TYR A 13 -16.85 -1.64 10.13
C TYR A 13 -16.87 -2.43 8.84
N ILE A 14 -17.37 -1.80 7.77
CA ILE A 14 -17.12 -2.23 6.40
C ILE A 14 -15.80 -1.58 5.99
N PHE A 15 -14.86 -2.40 5.52
CA PHE A 15 -13.51 -1.93 5.24
C PHE A 15 -12.91 -2.69 4.05
N PRO A 16 -12.14 -2.01 3.16
CA PRO A 16 -11.53 -2.67 2.01
C PRO A 16 -10.55 -3.77 2.42
N LEU A 17 -10.75 -4.99 1.91
CA LEU A 17 -9.92 -6.14 2.25
C LEU A 17 -8.43 -5.93 1.91
N ASN A 18 -8.14 -5.21 0.83
CA ASN A 18 -6.77 -4.88 0.42
C ASN A 18 -6.00 -4.08 1.50
N GLU A 19 -6.67 -3.22 2.26
CA GLU A 19 -6.04 -2.45 3.34
C GLU A 19 -5.78 -3.32 4.57
N ILE A 20 -6.62 -4.33 4.82
CA ILE A 20 -6.44 -5.30 5.92
C ILE A 20 -5.17 -6.13 5.71
N VAL A 21 -4.95 -6.60 4.48
CA VAL A 21 -3.88 -7.56 4.15
C VAL A 21 -2.49 -6.92 4.19
N MET A 22 -2.38 -5.60 3.97
CA MET A 22 -1.07 -4.95 3.79
C MET A 22 -0.39 -4.59 5.12
N ASP A 23 -0.96 -3.66 5.89
CA ASP A 23 -0.29 -3.12 7.10
C ASP A 23 -1.22 -3.08 8.34
N PHE A 24 -2.48 -3.50 8.23
CA PHE A 24 -3.48 -3.30 9.29
C PHE A 24 -3.18 -4.10 10.56
N TYR A 25 -2.77 -5.36 10.43
CA TYR A 25 -2.50 -6.24 11.58
C TYR A 25 -1.41 -5.65 12.50
N ASP A 26 -0.29 -5.24 11.91
CA ASP A 26 0.85 -4.69 12.65
C ASP A 26 0.49 -3.35 13.32
N GLN A 27 -0.22 -2.47 12.60
CA GLN A 27 -0.69 -1.20 13.14
C GLN A 27 -1.67 -1.40 14.30
N LEU A 28 -2.62 -2.32 14.17
CA LEU A 28 -3.60 -2.63 15.21
C LEU A 28 -2.91 -3.16 16.47
N LYS A 29 -1.97 -4.10 16.33
CA LYS A 29 -1.21 -4.65 17.45
C LYS A 29 -0.35 -3.58 18.12
N SER A 30 0.29 -2.70 17.34
CA SER A 30 1.09 -1.60 17.87
C SER A 30 0.26 -0.60 18.69
N VAL A 31 -0.84 -0.07 18.12
CA VAL A 31 -1.71 0.92 18.79
C VAL A 31 -2.38 0.33 20.03
N SER A 32 -2.74 -0.94 19.99
CA SER A 32 -3.40 -1.62 21.11
C SER A 32 -2.43 -2.24 22.12
N SER A 33 -1.11 -2.11 21.96
CA SER A 33 -0.12 -2.84 22.77
C SER A 33 -0.38 -4.36 22.83
N GLY A 34 -0.89 -4.92 21.73
CA GLY A 34 -1.23 -6.33 21.57
C GLY A 34 -2.61 -6.74 22.08
N TYR A 35 -3.35 -5.87 22.78
CA TYR A 35 -4.63 -6.19 23.40
C TYR A 35 -5.82 -6.28 22.42
N ALA A 36 -5.70 -5.70 21.22
CA ALA A 36 -6.76 -5.80 20.21
C ALA A 36 -6.61 -7.06 19.35
N CYS A 37 -7.75 -7.62 18.98
CA CYS A 37 -7.90 -8.61 17.92
C CYS A 37 -9.00 -8.15 16.98
N PHE A 38 -9.01 -8.69 15.77
CA PHE A 38 -10.09 -8.49 14.84
C PHE A 38 -10.37 -9.80 14.12
N ASP A 39 -11.58 -9.89 13.60
CA ASP A 39 -12.01 -10.93 12.68
C ASP A 39 -12.70 -10.23 11.50
N TYR A 40 -12.73 -10.88 10.35
CA TYR A 40 -13.38 -10.35 9.15
C TYR A 40 -14.21 -11.42 8.46
N GLU A 41 -15.34 -10.99 7.94
CA GLU A 41 -16.22 -11.79 7.08
C GLU A 41 -16.35 -11.09 5.74
N ASP A 42 -16.64 -11.84 4.69
CA ASP A 42 -16.90 -11.25 3.38
C ASP A 42 -18.16 -10.37 3.46
N ALA A 43 -18.01 -9.10 3.05
CA ALA A 43 -19.09 -8.12 3.02
C ALA A 43 -19.56 -7.83 1.58
N GLY A 44 -19.06 -8.57 0.59
CA GLY A 44 -19.37 -8.40 -0.82
C GLY A 44 -18.48 -7.37 -1.52
N TYR A 45 -18.76 -7.16 -2.81
CA TYR A 45 -18.03 -6.23 -3.66
C TYR A 45 -18.71 -4.87 -3.72
N GLU A 46 -17.93 -3.81 -3.55
CA GLU A 46 -18.35 -2.43 -3.77
C GLU A 46 -17.58 -1.81 -4.94
N ALA A 47 -18.25 -0.89 -5.65
CA ALA A 47 -17.61 -0.10 -6.69
C ALA A 47 -16.62 0.88 -6.06
N ALA A 48 -15.40 0.94 -6.59
CA ALA A 48 -14.36 1.85 -6.16
C ALA A 48 -13.59 2.40 -7.35
N ASP A 49 -13.07 3.63 -7.22
CA ASP A 49 -12.25 4.28 -8.23
C ASP A 49 -10.82 3.73 -8.20
N LEU A 50 -10.66 2.56 -8.79
CA LEU A 50 -9.39 1.84 -8.84
C LEU A 50 -8.62 2.15 -10.12
N ILE A 51 -7.31 2.28 -10.00
CA ILE A 51 -6.40 2.44 -11.12
C ILE A 51 -5.26 1.44 -11.05
N LYS A 52 -4.78 1.02 -12.21
CA LYS A 52 -3.54 0.24 -12.31
C LYS A 52 -2.35 1.19 -12.23
N MET A 53 -1.46 0.92 -11.30
CA MET A 53 -0.17 1.59 -11.17
C MET A 53 0.94 0.64 -11.64
N ASP A 54 1.68 1.08 -12.64
CA ASP A 54 2.82 0.36 -13.22
C ASP A 54 4.12 0.94 -12.66
N PHE A 55 5.15 0.11 -12.55
CA PHE A 55 6.48 0.54 -12.14
C PHE A 55 7.49 0.30 -13.25
N LEU A 56 8.40 1.24 -13.42
CA LEU A 56 9.49 1.15 -14.39
C LEU A 56 10.83 1.27 -13.67
N LEU A 57 11.76 0.40 -14.05
CA LEU A 57 13.16 0.43 -13.63
C LEU A 57 14.01 0.79 -14.85
N SER A 58 14.70 1.92 -14.77
CA SER A 58 15.50 2.47 -15.88
C SER A 58 14.73 2.52 -17.21
N GLY A 59 13.45 2.90 -17.14
CA GLY A 59 12.54 3.02 -18.28
C GLY A 59 11.94 1.70 -18.79
N ARG A 60 12.28 0.55 -18.18
CA ARG A 60 11.67 -0.74 -18.52
C ARG A 60 10.54 -1.05 -17.54
N PRO A 61 9.30 -1.32 -18.03
CA PRO A 61 8.21 -1.71 -17.15
C PRO A 61 8.49 -3.08 -16.52
N VAL A 62 8.10 -3.22 -15.25
CA VAL A 62 8.19 -4.46 -14.49
C VAL A 62 6.78 -4.83 -14.05
N GLU A 63 6.16 -5.79 -14.74
CA GLU A 63 4.75 -6.14 -14.53
C GLU A 63 4.51 -6.75 -13.14
N GLU A 64 5.50 -7.43 -12.59
CA GLU A 64 5.45 -8.07 -11.27
C GLU A 64 5.27 -7.06 -10.14
N LEU A 65 5.66 -5.81 -10.37
CA LEU A 65 5.48 -4.73 -9.39
C LEU A 65 4.16 -3.98 -9.56
N ALA A 66 3.44 -4.21 -10.66
CA ALA A 66 2.18 -3.52 -10.93
C ALA A 66 1.17 -3.80 -9.81
N THR A 67 0.46 -2.76 -9.38
CA THR A 67 -0.46 -2.84 -8.24
C THR A 67 -1.72 -2.04 -8.54
N ILE A 68 -2.87 -2.53 -8.07
CA ILE A 68 -4.12 -1.79 -8.11
C ILE A 68 -4.23 -0.91 -6.86
N VAL A 69 -4.46 0.39 -7.07
CA VAL A 69 -4.58 1.37 -5.99
C VAL A 69 -5.80 2.25 -6.21
N HIS A 70 -6.36 2.79 -5.12
CA HIS A 70 -7.40 3.80 -5.21
C HIS A 70 -6.83 5.08 -5.82
N LYS A 71 -7.57 5.72 -6.73
CA LYS A 71 -7.12 6.90 -7.49
C LYS A 71 -6.57 8.02 -6.60
N ASP A 72 -7.25 8.32 -5.50
CA ASP A 72 -6.85 9.39 -4.58
C ASP A 72 -5.55 9.09 -3.82
N LYS A 73 -5.23 7.81 -3.62
CA LYS A 73 -4.01 7.36 -2.94
C LYS A 73 -2.87 7.07 -3.91
N ALA A 74 -3.07 7.22 -5.21
CA ALA A 74 -2.12 6.77 -6.22
C ALA A 74 -0.74 7.44 -6.09
N TYR A 75 -0.71 8.76 -5.89
CA TYR A 75 0.55 9.50 -5.79
C TYR A 75 1.35 9.13 -4.52
N SER A 76 0.69 9.11 -3.36
CA SER A 76 1.34 8.77 -2.10
C SER A 76 1.80 7.31 -2.07
N ALA A 77 0.97 6.39 -2.56
CA ALA A 77 1.32 4.97 -2.66
C ALA A 77 2.48 4.72 -3.62
N GLY A 78 2.46 5.37 -4.80
CA GLY A 78 3.55 5.29 -5.78
C GLY A 78 4.87 5.81 -5.22
N LYS A 79 4.84 6.97 -4.55
CA LYS A 79 6.03 7.54 -3.90
C LYS A 79 6.60 6.61 -2.82
N ALA A 80 5.78 6.16 -1.88
CA ALA A 80 6.22 5.27 -0.81
C ALA A 80 6.79 3.95 -1.35
N ARG A 81 6.20 3.39 -2.42
CA ARG A 81 6.72 2.21 -3.12
C ARG A 81 8.07 2.50 -3.78
N CYS A 82 8.22 3.62 -4.49
CA CYS A 82 9.47 4.00 -5.13
C CYS A 82 10.61 4.20 -4.11
N GLU A 83 10.33 4.83 -2.98
CA GLU A 83 11.30 5.02 -1.89
C GLU A 83 11.77 3.67 -1.32
N ARG A 84 10.84 2.78 -0.96
CA ARG A 84 11.18 1.43 -0.46
C ARG A 84 11.96 0.60 -1.49
N LEU A 85 11.59 0.68 -2.77
CA LEU A 85 12.29 0.00 -3.86
C LEU A 85 13.72 0.52 -4.01
N LYS A 86 13.92 1.84 -3.95
CA LYS A 86 15.25 2.45 -4.00
C LYS A 86 16.13 1.99 -2.83
N GLU A 87 15.59 1.87 -1.63
CA GLU A 87 16.32 1.37 -0.46
C GLU A 87 16.68 -0.12 -0.56
N SER A 88 15.82 -0.91 -1.22
CA SER A 88 16.01 -2.36 -1.37
C SER A 88 16.96 -2.73 -2.52
N ILE A 89 17.10 -1.86 -3.52
CA ILE A 89 17.98 -2.09 -4.67
C ILE A 89 19.44 -1.85 -4.23
N PRO A 90 20.32 -2.86 -4.34
CA PRO A 90 21.73 -2.69 -4.01
C PRO A 90 22.39 -1.66 -4.93
N ARG A 91 23.32 -0.87 -4.39
CA ARG A 91 24.05 0.14 -5.18
C ARG A 91 24.84 -0.56 -6.30
N GLN A 92 24.72 -0.02 -7.51
CA GLN A 92 25.42 -0.51 -8.69
C GLN A 92 26.25 0.63 -9.30
N MET A 93 27.21 0.31 -10.17
CA MET A 93 28.04 1.30 -10.86
C MET A 93 27.27 2.16 -11.87
N PHE A 94 25.97 1.92 -12.04
CA PHE A 94 25.07 2.70 -12.88
C PHE A 94 23.83 3.10 -12.09
N GLU A 95 23.29 4.27 -12.41
CA GLU A 95 22.10 4.83 -11.76
C GLU A 95 20.85 4.04 -12.18
N ILE A 96 20.13 3.50 -11.19
CA ILE A 96 18.82 2.87 -11.41
C ILE A 96 17.76 3.88 -11.04
N ALA A 97 17.01 4.35 -12.03
CA ALA A 97 15.85 5.21 -11.81
C ALA A 97 14.62 4.32 -11.57
N VAL A 98 13.94 4.55 -10.44
CA VAL A 98 12.68 3.90 -10.09
C VAL A 98 11.55 4.87 -10.39
N GLN A 99 10.58 4.44 -11.19
CA GLN A 99 9.48 5.29 -11.62
C GLN A 99 8.15 4.61 -11.37
N ALA A 100 7.15 5.37 -10.94
CA ALA A 100 5.76 4.94 -10.89
C ALA A 100 4.97 5.65 -11.98
N ALA A 101 4.11 4.92 -12.68
CA ALA A 101 3.29 5.41 -13.77
C ALA A 101 1.84 4.95 -13.64
N ILE A 102 0.92 5.75 -14.15
CA ILE A 102 -0.48 5.40 -14.35
C ILE A 102 -0.72 5.45 -15.85
N GLY A 103 -0.87 4.27 -16.47
CA GLY A 103 -0.87 4.17 -17.93
C GLY A 103 0.42 4.76 -18.52
N SER A 104 0.30 5.76 -19.39
CA SER A 104 1.45 6.42 -20.02
C SER A 104 2.05 7.58 -19.21
N LYS A 105 1.43 7.99 -18.10
CA LYS A 105 1.86 9.17 -17.33
C LYS A 105 2.70 8.76 -16.13
N ILE A 106 3.94 9.26 -16.06
CA ILE A 106 4.80 9.11 -14.88
C ILE A 106 4.27 10.04 -13.78
N ILE A 107 4.01 9.49 -12.60
CA ILE A 107 3.54 10.23 -11.42
C ILE A 107 4.67 10.58 -10.47
N THR A 108 5.64 9.67 -10.31
CA THR A 108 6.75 9.81 -9.38
C THR A 108 8.01 9.19 -10.00
N ARG A 109 9.15 9.82 -9.74
CA ARG A 109 10.47 9.34 -10.15
C ARG A 109 11.44 9.55 -9.00
N GLU A 110 12.10 8.47 -8.61
CA GLU A 110 13.18 8.47 -7.64
C GLU A 110 14.45 7.96 -8.32
N ASN A 111 15.55 8.68 -8.13
CA ASN A 111 16.84 8.34 -8.69
C ASN A 111 17.69 7.64 -7.63
N GLY A 112 18.31 6.51 -7.98
CA GLY A 112 19.32 5.86 -7.13
C GLY A 112 20.49 6.81 -6.87
N THR A 113 20.94 6.91 -5.62
CA THR A 113 22.10 7.74 -5.29
C THR A 113 23.37 7.00 -5.69
N MET A 114 24.30 7.69 -6.37
CA MET A 114 25.68 7.21 -6.61
C MET A 114 26.40 6.87 -5.30
#